data_AF-A0AAV4B8J9-F1
#
_entry.id   AF-A0AAV4B8J9-F1
#
_cell.length_a   1.000
_cell.length_b   1.000
_cell.length_c   1.000
_cell.angle_alpha   90.00
_cell.angle_beta   90.00
_cell.angle_gamma   90.00
#
_symmetry.space_group_name_H-M   'P 1'
#
loop_
_entity.id
_entity.type
_entity.pdbx_description
1 polymer ?
#
loop_
_entity_poly.entity_id
_entity_poly.type
_entity_poly.pdbx_seq_one_letter_code
_entity_poly.pdbx_strand_id
1 'polypeptide(L)' 'MYGCEAWTISKQIQNKQEATEMWFLRRKPWTAKKTNERVLNEANKRGSLVRTIRKRQATFLGHVMRRGKLEHLVTTGKF' A
#
# COMPACT_ATOMS: atom_id res chain seq x y z
N MET A 1 -10.71 -5.08 17.80
CA MET A 1 -9.87 -6.12 17.17
C MET A 1 -9.52 -5.83 15.70
N TYR A 2 -10.32 -5.06 14.96
CA TYR A 2 -10.10 -4.77 13.53
C TYR A 2 -8.92 -3.81 13.19
N GLY A 3 -8.49 -2.99 14.14
CA GLY A 3 -7.48 -1.96 13.88
C GLY A 3 -6.05 -2.49 13.69
N CYS A 4 -5.70 -3.61 14.33
CA CYS A 4 -4.35 -4.18 14.26
C CYS A 4 -4.08 -4.85 12.90
N GLU A 5 -5.12 -5.45 12.30
CA GLU A 5 -5.06 -6.08 10.98
C GLU A 5 -4.91 -5.05 9.86
N ALA A 6 -5.47 -3.83 10.03
CA ALA A 6 -5.38 -2.75 9.05
C ALA A 6 -3.97 -2.13 8.96
N TRP A 7 -3.19 -2.18 10.03
CA TRP A 7 -1.83 -1.63 10.05
C TRP A 7 -0.77 -2.63 9.57
N THR A 8 -1.01 -3.92 9.83
CA THR A 8 -0.06 -5.00 9.53
C THR A 8 -0.34 -5.58 8.15
N ILE A 9 0.37 -5.06 7.13
CA ILE A 9 0.30 -5.63 5.78
C ILE A 9 1.04 -6.97 5.77
N SER A 10 0.30 -8.07 5.92
CA SER A 10 0.84 -9.42 5.79
C SER A 10 1.27 -9.70 4.34
N LYS A 11 2.17 -10.68 4.16
CA LYS A 11 2.62 -11.08 2.81
C LYS A 11 1.46 -11.59 1.95
N GLN A 12 0.43 -12.19 2.55
CA GLN A 12 -0.78 -12.59 1.85
C GLN A 12 -1.59 -11.39 1.33
N ILE A 13 -1.74 -10.33 2.14
CA ILE A 13 -2.42 -9.10 1.71
C ILE A 13 -1.62 -8.40 0.62
N GLN A 14 -0.29 -8.36 0.76
CA GLN A 14 0.60 -7.81 -0.25
C GLN A 14 0.45 -8.55 -1.59
N ASN A 15 0.52 -9.89 -1.60
CA ASN A 15 0.35 -10.68 -2.81
C ASN A 15 -1.04 -10.49 -3.44
N LYS A 16 -2.10 -10.39 -2.62
CA LYS A 16 -3.46 -10.09 -3.10
C LYS A 16 -3.56 -8.70 -3.72
N GLN A 17 -2.93 -7.70 -3.13
CA GLN A 17 -2.87 -6.34 -3.70
C GLN A 17 -2.12 -6.31 -5.02
N GLU A 18 -0.95 -6.96 -5.10
CA GLU A 18 -0.15 -7.05 -6.34
C GLU A 18 -0.92 -7.79 -7.45
N ALA A 19 -1.60 -8.90 -7.12
CA ALA A 19 -2.46 -9.61 -8.06
C ALA A 19 -3.65 -8.76 -8.54
N THR A 20 -4.24 -7.97 -7.65
CA THR A 20 -5.34 -7.04 -7.96
C THR A 20 -4.86 -5.92 -8.88
N GLU A 21 -3.71 -5.31 -8.58
CA GLU A 21 -3.07 -4.31 -9.46
C GLU A 21 -2.81 -4.87 -10.86
N MET A 22 -2.25 -6.08 -10.93
CA MET A 22 -2.00 -6.76 -12.21
C MET A 22 -3.30 -7.05 -12.97
N TRP A 23 -4.36 -7.46 -12.27
CA TRP A 23 -5.67 -7.67 -12.87
C TRP A 23 -6.25 -6.37 -13.44
N PHE A 24 -6.20 -5.26 -12.71
CA PHE A 24 -6.63 -3.94 -13.22
C PHE A 24 -5.82 -3.50 -14.44
N LEU A 25 -4.51 -3.74 -14.44
CA LEU A 25 -3.64 -3.43 -15.58
C LEU A 25 -3.96 -4.28 -16.81
N ARG A 26 -4.26 -5.57 -16.64
CA ARG A 26 -4.70 -6.46 -17.74
C ARG A 26 -6.09 -6.14 -18.26
N ARG A 27 -6.99 -5.64 -17.40
CA ARG A 27 -8.35 -5.25 -17.76
C ARG A 27 -8.43 -3.87 -18.43
N LYS A 28 -7.31 -3.15 -18.56
CA LYS A 28 -7.26 -1.98 -19.44
C LYS A 28 -7.53 -2.42 -20.88
N PRO A 29 -8.30 -1.63 -21.65
CA PRO A 29 -8.77 -2.07 -22.95
C PRO A 29 -7.59 -2.33 -23.89
N TRP A 30 -7.67 -3.48 -24.58
CA TRP A 30 -6.69 -4.00 -25.55
C TRP A 30 -6.28 -3.00 -26.63
N THR A 31 -7.08 -1.93 -26.82
CA THR A 31 -6.82 -0.76 -27.67
C THR A 31 -5.43 -0.15 -27.50
N ALA A 32 -4.78 -0.32 -26.33
CA ALA A 32 -3.46 0.24 -26.12
C ALA A 32 -2.32 -0.54 -26.80
N LYS A 33 -2.54 -1.77 -27.32
CA LYS A 33 -1.50 -2.68 -27.89
C LYS A 33 -0.16 -2.59 -27.12
N LYS A 34 -0.21 -2.58 -25.79
CA LYS A 34 0.99 -2.49 -24.95
C LYS A 34 1.51 -3.89 -24.64
N THR A 35 2.79 -4.12 -24.94
CA THR A 35 3.51 -5.35 -24.57
C THR A 35 3.50 -5.54 -23.06
N ASN A 36 3.44 -6.79 -22.57
CA ASN A 36 3.43 -7.12 -21.15
C ASN A 36 4.59 -6.48 -20.37
N GLU A 37 5.78 -6.42 -20.96
CA GLU A 37 6.96 -5.77 -20.38
C GLU A 37 6.74 -4.27 -20.19
N ARG A 38 6.10 -3.60 -21.16
CA ARG A 38 5.81 -2.17 -21.10
C ARG A 38 4.74 -1.87 -20.05
N VAL A 39 3.76 -2.75 -19.87
CA VAL A 39 2.78 -2.68 -18.78
C VAL A 39 3.44 -2.84 -17.42
N LEU A 40 4.35 -3.81 -17.27
CA LEU A 40 5.08 -4.03 -16.02
C LEU A 40 5.99 -2.85 -15.70
N ASN A 41 6.68 -2.30 -16.70
CA ASN A 41 7.56 -1.15 -16.53
C ASN A 41 6.76 0.13 -16.17
N GLU A 42 5.57 0.32 -16.76
CA GLU A 42 4.68 1.43 -16.42
C GLU A 42 4.08 1.28 -15.02
N ALA A 43 3.75 0.07 -14.59
CA ALA A 43 3.33 -0.23 -13.21
C ALA A 43 4.46 0.07 -12.22
N ASN A 44 5.68 -0.35 -12.53
CA ASN A 44 6.85 -0.10 -11.70
C ASN A 44 7.16 1.41 -11.61
N LYS A 45 6.99 2.16 -12.70
CA LYS A 45 7.11 3.63 -12.73
C LYS A 45 6.02 4.35 -11.95
N ARG A 46 4.78 3.86 -11.97
CA ARG A 46 3.66 4.43 -11.16
C ARG A 46 3.84 4.15 -9.66
N GLY A 47 4.66 3.16 -9.31
CA GLY A 47 4.90 2.73 -7.94
C GLY A 47 3.76 1.85 -7.41
N SER A 48 4.12 0.83 -6.62
CA SER A 48 3.12 -0.05 -6.00
C SER A 48 2.29 0.70 -4.95
N LEU A 49 0.99 0.39 -4.87
CA LEU A 49 0.08 0.87 -3.84
C LEU A 49 0.60 0.54 -2.43
N VAL A 50 1.20 -0.64 -2.26
CA VAL A 50 1.83 -1.08 -1.00
C VAL A 50 2.91 -0.08 -0.57
N ARG A 51 3.75 0.36 -1.50
CA ARG A 51 4.80 1.35 -1.24
C ARG A 51 4.22 2.71 -0.84
N THR A 52 3.13 3.12 -1.47
CA THR A 52 2.41 4.35 -1.13
C THR A 52 1.80 4.28 0.27
N ILE A 53 1.16 3.16 0.62
CA ILE A 53 0.59 2.94 1.95
C ILE A 53 1.70 2.98 3.01
N ARG A 54 2.80 2.24 2.82
CA ARG A 54 3.94 2.25 3.75
C ARG A 54 4.53 3.65 3.95
N LYS A 55 4.64 4.45 2.88
CA LYS A 55 5.13 5.83 2.97
C LYS A 55 4.20 6.71 3.81
N ARG A 56 2.88 6.55 3.65
CA ARG A 56 1.88 7.27 4.46
C ARG A 56 1.92 6.83 5.92
N GLN A 57 2.03 5.52 6.16
CA GLN A 57 2.19 4.96 7.51
C GLN A 57 3.43 5.53 8.21
N ALA A 58 4.58 5.55 7.54
CA ALA A 58 5.82 6.11 8.08
C ALA A 58 5.70 7.62 8.36
N THR A 59 5.04 8.36 7.48
CA THR A 59 4.82 9.80 7.66
C THR A 59 3.92 10.08 8.87
N PHE A 60 2.85 9.29 9.02
CA PHE A 60 1.95 9.37 10.17
C PHE A 60 2.69 9.05 11.48
N LEU A 61 3.43 7.95 11.52
CA LEU A 61 4.25 7.60 12.69
C LEU A 61 5.26 8.70 13.02
N GLY A 62 5.93 9.27 12.02
CA GLY A 62 6.82 10.42 12.21
C GLY A 62 6.11 11.64 12.81
N HIS A 63 4.86 11.91 12.42
CA HIS A 63 4.06 12.97 13.02
C HIS A 63 3.67 12.69 14.48
N VAL A 64 3.27 11.45 14.79
CA VAL A 64 2.93 11.02 16.15
C VAL A 64 4.16 11.09 17.06
N MET A 65 5.31 10.61 16.60
CA MET A 65 6.57 10.64 17.36
C MET A 65 7.02 12.08 17.66
N ARG A 66 6.89 13.01 16.70
CA ARG A 66 7.21 14.43 16.91
C ARG A 66 6.32 15.12 17.96
N ARG A 67 5.10 14.63 18.16
CA ARG A 67 4.18 15.15 19.17
C ARG A 67 4.32 14.49 20.54
N GLY A 68 5.25 13.53 20.69
CA GLY A 68 5.43 12.80 21.95
C GLY A 68 4.20 12.02 22.39
N LYS A 69 3.33 11.60 21.45
CA LYS A 69 2.08 10.87 21.75
C LYS A 69 2.18 9.39 21.42
N LEU A 70 3.39 8.85 21.36
CA LEU A 70 3.59 7.45 21.00
C LEU A 70 3.04 6.54 22.09
N GLU A 71 3.30 6.84 23.37
CA GLU A 71 2.69 6.11 24.50
C GLU A 71 1.16 6.10 24.40
N HIS A 72 0.54 7.26 24.16
CA HIS A 72 -0.92 7.38 24.11
C HIS A 72 -1.52 6.62 22.90
N LEU A 73 -0.82 6.56 21.77
CA LEU A 73 -1.25 5.74 20.63
C LEU A 73 -1.21 4.24 20.97
N VAL A 74 -0.14 3.79 21.63
CA VAL A 74 0.07 2.38 21.99
C VAL A 74 -0.90 1.93 23.10
N THR A 75 -1.16 2.78 24.10
CA THR A 75 -2.02 2.44 25.24
C THR A 75 -3.51 2.54 24.91
N THR A 76 -3.92 3.51 24.08
CA THR A 76 -5.34 3.74 23.78
C THR A 76 -5.83 2.91 22.59
N GLY A 77 -4.96 2.52 21.65
CA GLY A 77 -5.31 1.70 20.49
C GLY A 77 -6.41 2.29 19.60
N LYS A 78 -6.77 3.56 19.80
CA LYS A 78 -7.75 4.30 19.02
C LYS A 78 -7.03 5.16 18.00
N PHE A 79 -7.38 4.93 16.73
CA PHE A 79 -7.06 5.76 15.59
C PHE A 79 -8.03 6.94 15.51
#